data_AF-A0A349PYF3-F1
#
_entry.id   AF-A0A349PYF3-F1
#
_cell.length_a   1.000
_cell.length_b   1.000
_cell.length_c   1.000
_cell.angle_alpha   90.00
_cell.angle_beta   90.00
_cell.angle_gamma   90.00
#
_symmetry.space_group_name_H-M   'P 1'
#
loop_
_entity.id
_entity.type
_entity.pdbx_description
1 polymer ?
#
loop_
_entity_poly.entity_id
_entity_poly.type
_entity_poly.pdbx_seq_one_letter_code
_entity_poly.pdbx_strand_id
1 'polypeptide(L)'
;MKLTTQQIDLLYTFTRQHYVEWYDLQSELVDHLANAIETQWQENPKLSFDEALNLAFKKFGIFGFMGVVEEKQKFLDKKYRKLIWEYYKEFFRLPKIIMTIALVYGFYHFVRFFEETKATLFGLVLLSMLFFGYYLYKIDKNIETTHKITGKKWLLENIAFKRKNFIIAFLPLHILNVVSVFNSELDYNGHWANWHLLICCIFYVLFVLYVYIHLTFMPKKVSEELAKTYPDYSII
;
A
#
# COMPACT_ATOMS: atom_id res chain seq x y z
N MET A 1 -12.98 -33.32 19.41
CA MET A 1 -11.59 -33.22 19.93
C MET A 1 -11.06 -31.83 19.60
N LYS A 2 -10.06 -31.33 20.34
CA LYS A 2 -9.36 -30.09 19.99
C LYS A 2 -7.95 -30.37 19.51
N LEU A 3 -7.44 -29.55 18.61
CA LEU A 3 -6.08 -29.65 18.10
C LEU A 3 -5.04 -29.28 19.16
N THR A 4 -3.92 -29.99 19.14
CA THR A 4 -2.74 -29.64 19.94
C THR A 4 -1.95 -28.51 19.27
N THR A 5 -1.11 -27.80 20.03
CA THR A 5 -0.23 -26.77 19.48
C THR A 5 0.68 -27.32 18.37
N GLN A 6 1.20 -28.54 18.53
CA GLN A 6 2.02 -29.19 17.50
C GLN A 6 1.25 -29.43 16.20
N GLN A 7 -0.04 -29.80 16.30
CA GLN A 7 -0.89 -29.98 15.13
C GLN A 7 -1.19 -28.64 14.45
N ILE A 8 -1.37 -27.56 15.22
CA ILE A 8 -1.53 -26.20 14.67
C ILE A 8 -0.26 -25.77 13.91
N ASP A 9 0.93 -26.03 14.46
CA ASP A 9 2.21 -25.74 13.79
C ASP A 9 2.38 -26.56 12.49
N LEU A 10 1.89 -27.80 12.47
CA LEU A 10 1.81 -28.61 11.25
C LEU A 10 0.88 -27.97 10.21
N LEU A 11 -0.27 -27.39 10.61
CA LEU A 11 -1.15 -26.66 9.69
C LEU A 11 -0.48 -25.41 9.10
N TYR A 12 0.30 -24.67 9.88
CA TYR A 12 1.10 -23.55 9.35
C TYR A 12 2.16 -24.03 8.35
N THR A 13 2.81 -25.16 8.63
CA THR A 13 3.79 -25.75 7.71
C THR A 13 3.12 -26.23 6.42
N PHE A 14 1.97 -26.89 6.55
CA PHE A 14 1.16 -27.37 5.44
C PHE A 14 0.71 -26.22 4.53
N THR A 15 0.15 -25.15 5.08
CA THR A 15 -0.27 -23.98 4.29
C THR A 15 0.89 -23.33 3.52
N ARG A 16 2.08 -23.25 4.12
CA ARG A 16 3.31 -22.78 3.43
C ARG A 16 3.73 -23.69 2.29
N GLN A 17 3.72 -25.00 2.51
CA GLN A 17 4.05 -26.00 1.47
C GLN A 17 3.07 -25.92 0.29
N HIS A 18 1.85 -25.47 0.55
CA HIS A 18 0.83 -25.18 -0.46
C HIS A 18 0.80 -23.71 -0.93
N TYR A 19 1.98 -23.06 -0.94
CA TYR A 19 2.23 -21.74 -1.53
C TYR A 19 1.48 -20.55 -0.90
N VAL A 20 1.02 -20.70 0.34
CA VAL A 20 0.50 -19.57 1.13
C VAL A 20 1.64 -18.99 1.94
N GLU A 21 2.28 -17.94 1.44
CA GLU A 21 3.45 -17.32 2.11
C GLU A 21 3.09 -16.23 3.14
N TRP A 22 1.86 -15.73 3.09
CA TRP A 22 1.43 -14.58 3.89
C TRP A 22 0.87 -15.03 5.23
N TYR A 23 1.44 -14.54 6.33
CA TYR A 23 1.11 -14.98 7.68
C TYR A 23 -0.32 -14.64 8.10
N ASP A 24 -0.82 -13.46 7.71
CA ASP A 24 -2.21 -13.05 7.91
C ASP A 24 -3.19 -14.02 7.23
N LEU A 25 -2.89 -14.44 6.00
CA LEU A 25 -3.70 -15.43 5.27
C LEU A 25 -3.51 -16.86 5.78
N GLN A 26 -2.28 -17.24 6.16
CA GLN A 26 -2.02 -18.54 6.80
C GLN A 26 -2.86 -18.68 8.07
N SER A 27 -2.88 -17.65 8.92
CA SER A 27 -3.62 -17.68 10.18
C SER A 27 -5.12 -17.94 9.95
N GLU A 28 -5.71 -17.30 8.93
CA GLU A 28 -7.10 -17.56 8.53
C GLU A 28 -7.31 -18.99 8.00
N LEU A 29 -6.42 -19.47 7.13
CA LEU A 29 -6.53 -20.82 6.56
C LEU A 29 -6.30 -21.91 7.61
N VAL A 30 -5.37 -21.68 8.54
CA VAL A 30 -5.11 -22.59 9.66
C VAL A 30 -6.32 -22.68 10.57
N ASP A 31 -6.97 -21.55 10.89
CA ASP A 31 -8.23 -21.56 11.65
C ASP A 31 -9.34 -22.31 10.91
N HIS A 32 -9.49 -22.08 9.60
CA HIS A 32 -10.45 -22.82 8.77
C HIS A 32 -10.17 -24.33 8.75
N LEU A 33 -8.92 -24.74 8.56
CA LEU A 33 -8.52 -26.15 8.57
C LEU A 33 -8.71 -26.77 9.96
N ALA A 34 -8.35 -26.04 11.02
CA ALA A 34 -8.49 -26.48 12.38
C ALA A 34 -9.96 -26.79 12.72
N ASN A 35 -10.84 -25.82 12.48
CA ASN A 35 -12.28 -25.99 12.68
C ASN A 35 -12.85 -27.14 11.84
N ALA A 36 -12.39 -27.32 10.59
CA ALA A 36 -12.82 -28.41 9.73
C ALA A 36 -12.38 -29.79 10.25
N ILE A 37 -11.17 -29.92 10.81
CA ILE A 37 -10.67 -31.16 11.41
C ILE A 37 -11.42 -31.47 12.70
N GLU A 38 -11.62 -30.47 13.57
CA GLU A 38 -12.34 -30.65 14.82
C GLU A 38 -13.79 -31.09 14.59
N THR A 39 -14.45 -30.53 13.56
CA THR A 39 -15.79 -30.94 13.13
C THR A 39 -15.80 -32.39 12.62
N GLN A 40 -14.84 -32.76 11.78
CA GLN A 40 -14.71 -34.15 11.29
C GLN A 40 -14.49 -35.14 12.44
N TRP A 41 -13.74 -34.77 13.48
CA TRP A 41 -13.56 -35.60 14.67
C TRP A 41 -14.81 -35.69 15.55
N GLN A 42 -15.70 -34.70 15.51
CA GLN A 42 -17.01 -34.82 16.18
C GLN A 42 -17.90 -35.84 15.46
N GLU A 43 -17.86 -35.87 14.13
CA GLU A 43 -18.62 -36.81 13.30
C GLU A 43 -18.01 -38.22 13.32
N ASN A 44 -16.68 -38.32 13.24
CA ASN A 44 -15.94 -39.58 13.26
C ASN A 44 -14.65 -39.46 14.09
N PRO A 45 -14.69 -39.79 15.39
CA PRO A 45 -13.53 -39.70 16.29
C PRO A 45 -12.36 -40.63 15.95
N LYS A 46 -12.52 -41.57 15.02
CA LYS A 46 -11.47 -42.54 14.64
C LYS A 46 -10.54 -42.03 13.53
N LEU A 47 -10.87 -40.90 12.90
CA LEU A 47 -10.03 -40.31 11.85
C LEU A 47 -8.69 -39.88 12.43
N SER A 48 -7.60 -40.27 11.78
CA SER A 48 -6.29 -39.71 12.07
C SER A 48 -6.23 -38.23 11.67
N PHE A 49 -5.28 -37.49 12.24
CA PHE A 49 -5.06 -36.09 11.89
C PHE A 49 -4.77 -35.90 10.40
N ASP A 50 -3.89 -36.73 9.82
CA ASP A 50 -3.51 -36.63 8.40
C ASP A 50 -4.69 -36.93 7.46
N GLU A 51 -5.55 -37.89 7.80
CA GLU A 51 -6.77 -38.17 7.04
C GLU A 51 -7.72 -36.97 7.09
N ALA A 52 -7.98 -36.44 8.29
CA ALA A 52 -8.87 -35.30 8.48
C ALA A 52 -8.36 -34.02 7.79
N LEU A 53 -7.03 -33.80 7.81
CA LEU A 53 -6.36 -32.71 7.12
C LEU A 53 -6.50 -32.84 5.60
N ASN A 54 -6.22 -34.02 5.04
CA ASN A 54 -6.35 -34.26 3.61
C ASN A 54 -7.80 -34.11 3.14
N LEU A 55 -8.76 -34.59 3.93
CA LEU A 55 -10.19 -34.39 3.64
C LEU A 55 -10.59 -32.91 3.71
N ALA A 56 -10.10 -32.16 4.70
CA ALA A 56 -10.33 -30.72 4.79
C ALA A 56 -9.72 -29.98 3.59
N PHE A 57 -8.48 -30.31 3.23
CA PHE A 57 -7.78 -29.69 2.10
C PHE A 57 -8.43 -30.00 0.75
N LYS A 58 -8.95 -31.22 0.56
CA LYS A 58 -9.62 -31.62 -0.68
C LYS A 58 -10.85 -30.75 -1.01
N LYS A 59 -11.47 -30.11 0.00
CA LYS A 59 -12.59 -29.17 -0.19
C LYS A 59 -12.19 -27.91 -0.97
N PHE A 60 -10.90 -27.57 -1.01
CA PHE A 60 -10.38 -26.44 -1.80
C PHE A 60 -10.20 -26.78 -3.30
N GLY A 61 -10.42 -28.04 -3.69
CA GLY A 61 -10.38 -28.47 -5.09
C GLY A 61 -8.96 -28.63 -5.65
N ILE A 62 -8.88 -28.80 -6.98
CA ILE A 62 -7.64 -29.16 -7.68
C ILE A 62 -6.56 -28.09 -7.55
N PHE A 63 -6.96 -26.83 -7.43
CA PHE A 63 -6.05 -25.69 -7.30
C PHE A 63 -5.63 -25.40 -5.84
N GLY A 64 -6.11 -26.19 -4.87
CA GLY A 64 -5.81 -25.99 -3.45
C GLY A 64 -6.11 -24.56 -3.00
N PHE A 65 -5.17 -23.94 -2.29
CA PHE A 65 -5.36 -22.58 -1.76
C PHE A 65 -5.25 -21.47 -2.79
N MET A 66 -4.83 -21.72 -4.03
CA MET A 66 -4.57 -20.66 -5.02
C MET A 66 -5.80 -19.79 -5.26
N GLY A 67 -6.98 -20.39 -5.42
CA GLY A 67 -8.23 -19.65 -5.61
C GLY A 67 -8.57 -18.74 -4.42
N VAL A 68 -8.36 -19.23 -3.19
CA VAL A 68 -8.62 -18.47 -1.96
C VAL A 68 -7.62 -17.32 -1.80
N VAL A 69 -6.34 -17.56 -2.12
CA VAL A 69 -5.30 -16.53 -2.12
C VAL A 69 -5.65 -15.40 -3.09
N GLU A 70 -6.05 -15.75 -4.32
CA GLU A 70 -6.44 -14.76 -5.32
C GLU A 70 -7.70 -13.98 -4.92
N GLU A 71 -8.72 -14.67 -4.40
CA GLU A 71 -9.95 -14.03 -3.95
C GLU A 71 -9.67 -13.06 -2.79
N LYS A 72 -8.85 -13.49 -1.81
CA LYS A 72 -8.43 -12.63 -0.71
C LYS A 72 -7.66 -11.41 -1.21
N GLN A 73 -6.74 -11.59 -2.15
CA GLN A 73 -6.01 -10.49 -2.78
C GLN A 73 -6.96 -9.50 -3.44
N LYS A 74 -7.91 -9.98 -4.26
CA LYS A 74 -8.92 -9.14 -4.93
C LYS A 74 -9.81 -8.40 -3.93
N PHE A 75 -10.21 -9.07 -2.86
CA PHE A 75 -11.01 -8.48 -1.79
C PHE A 75 -10.25 -7.37 -1.06
N LEU A 76 -9.03 -7.65 -0.60
CA LEU A 76 -8.17 -6.69 0.10
C LEU A 76 -7.83 -5.52 -0.82
N ASP A 77 -7.52 -5.76 -2.09
CA ASP A 77 -7.33 -4.72 -3.10
C ASP A 77 -8.54 -3.78 -3.15
N LYS A 78 -9.74 -4.34 -3.28
CA LYS A 78 -10.99 -3.56 -3.37
C LYS A 78 -11.23 -2.75 -2.09
N LYS A 79 -11.08 -3.37 -0.91
CA LYS A 79 -11.17 -2.71 0.40
C LYS A 79 -10.17 -1.55 0.46
N TYR A 80 -8.95 -1.77 0.01
CA TYR A 80 -7.89 -0.78 0.00
C TYR A 80 -8.17 0.38 -0.96
N ARG A 81 -8.72 0.14 -2.17
CA ARG A 81 -9.14 1.25 -3.07
C ARG A 81 -10.26 2.06 -2.46
N LYS A 82 -11.22 1.41 -1.82
CA LYS A 82 -12.33 2.09 -1.14
C LYS A 82 -11.81 2.99 -0.02
N LEU A 83 -10.92 2.50 0.82
CA LEU A 83 -10.28 3.25 1.90
C LEU A 83 -9.54 4.50 1.39
N ILE A 84 -8.72 4.33 0.34
CA ILE A 84 -8.01 5.46 -0.28
C ILE A 84 -9.00 6.49 -0.84
N TRP A 85 -10.07 6.03 -1.49
CA TRP A 85 -11.08 6.91 -2.07
C TRP A 85 -11.88 7.67 -1.01
N GLU A 86 -12.21 7.03 0.10
CA GLU A 86 -12.82 7.67 1.27
C GLU A 86 -11.91 8.73 1.86
N TYR A 87 -10.62 8.43 1.98
CA TYR A 87 -9.64 9.41 2.44
C TYR A 87 -9.50 10.60 1.49
N TYR A 88 -9.39 10.39 0.18
CA TYR A 88 -9.35 11.51 -0.78
C TYR A 88 -10.61 12.40 -0.65
N LYS A 89 -11.78 11.78 -0.52
CA LYS A 89 -13.03 12.52 -0.27
C LYS A 89 -13.01 13.31 1.03
N GLU A 90 -12.42 12.78 2.09
CA GLU A 90 -12.27 13.50 3.36
C GLU A 90 -11.20 14.59 3.29
N PHE A 91 -10.09 14.33 2.60
CA PHE A 91 -8.98 15.25 2.46
C PHE A 91 -9.35 16.48 1.63
N PHE A 92 -10.17 16.34 0.60
CA PHE A 92 -10.64 17.46 -0.21
C PHE A 92 -11.95 18.08 0.29
N ARG A 93 -12.35 17.81 1.54
CA ARG A 93 -13.40 18.59 2.24
C ARG A 93 -12.82 19.86 2.87
N LEU A 94 -13.71 20.76 3.25
CA LEU A 94 -13.35 21.93 4.05
C LEU A 94 -12.85 21.47 5.44
N PRO A 95 -11.81 22.12 6.02
CA PRO A 95 -11.06 23.27 5.49
C PRO A 95 -9.87 22.92 4.58
N LYS A 96 -9.54 21.63 4.44
CA LYS A 96 -8.32 21.16 3.77
C LYS A 96 -8.25 21.55 2.28
N ILE A 97 -9.38 21.64 1.58
CA ILE A 97 -9.38 22.14 0.19
C ILE A 97 -8.97 23.62 0.09
N ILE A 98 -9.36 24.46 1.06
CA ILE A 98 -8.90 25.85 1.13
C ILE A 98 -7.39 25.88 1.37
N MET A 99 -6.89 25.00 2.25
CA MET A 99 -5.45 24.86 2.45
C MET A 99 -4.72 24.43 1.17
N THR A 100 -5.30 23.52 0.37
CA THR A 100 -4.71 23.13 -0.93
C THR A 100 -4.64 24.31 -1.88
N ILE A 101 -5.71 25.12 -1.98
CA ILE A 101 -5.72 26.33 -2.82
C ILE A 101 -4.68 27.34 -2.31
N ALA A 102 -4.60 27.55 -1.00
CA ALA A 102 -3.60 28.41 -0.39
C ALA A 102 -2.16 27.91 -0.64
N LEU A 103 -1.93 26.59 -0.62
CA LEU A 103 -0.64 25.99 -0.95
C LEU A 103 -0.28 26.20 -2.42
N VAL A 104 -1.22 26.04 -3.35
CA VAL A 104 -1.00 26.33 -4.78
C VAL A 104 -0.63 27.81 -4.96
N TYR A 105 -1.41 28.71 -4.35
CA TYR A 105 -1.18 30.14 -4.44
C TYR A 105 0.19 30.54 -3.85
N GLY A 106 0.49 30.06 -2.65
CA GLY A 106 1.78 30.29 -2.00
C GLY A 106 2.94 29.72 -2.79
N PHE A 107 2.80 28.52 -3.36
CA PHE A 107 3.83 27.90 -4.20
C PHE A 107 4.06 28.69 -5.50
N TYR A 108 2.99 29.14 -6.16
CA TYR A 108 3.09 29.98 -7.35
C TYR A 108 3.85 31.29 -7.07
N HIS A 109 3.51 32.00 -5.99
CA HIS A 109 4.21 33.22 -5.61
C HIS A 109 5.64 32.96 -5.16
N PHE A 110 5.89 31.84 -4.46
CA PHE A 110 7.24 31.43 -4.06
C PHE A 110 8.15 31.19 -5.28
N VAL A 111 7.67 30.46 -6.30
CA VAL A 111 8.46 30.19 -7.50
C VAL A 111 8.74 31.48 -8.28
N ARG A 112 7.78 32.42 -8.33
CA ARG A 112 7.93 33.74 -8.96
C ARG A 112 8.76 34.74 -8.18
N PHE A 113 8.98 34.52 -6.89
CA PHE A 113 9.81 35.41 -6.07
C PHE A 113 11.27 35.41 -6.54
N PHE A 114 11.72 34.32 -7.15
CA PHE A 114 13.07 34.19 -7.69
C PHE A 114 13.12 34.63 -9.16
N GLU A 115 14.18 35.35 -9.52
CA GLU A 115 14.44 35.82 -10.89
C GLU A 115 14.46 34.62 -11.87
N GLU A 116 15.16 33.55 -11.51
CA GLU A 116 15.28 32.33 -12.31
C GLU A 116 14.17 31.31 -12.00
N THR A 117 12.93 31.65 -12.36
CA THR A 117 11.72 30.83 -12.11
C THR A 117 11.90 29.37 -12.59
N LYS A 118 12.48 29.16 -13.78
CA LYS A 118 12.69 27.81 -14.35
C LYS A 118 13.66 26.98 -13.50
N ALA A 119 14.78 27.56 -13.10
CA ALA A 119 15.79 26.90 -12.27
C ALA A 119 15.24 26.58 -10.87
N THR A 120 14.48 27.50 -10.28
CA THR A 120 13.81 27.28 -8.99
C THR A 120 12.84 26.11 -9.06
N LEU A 121 11.97 26.06 -10.08
CA LEU A 121 11.01 24.95 -10.24
C LEU A 121 11.72 23.60 -10.41
N PHE A 122 12.78 23.56 -11.22
CA PHE A 122 13.60 22.36 -11.39
C PHE A 122 14.21 21.88 -10.08
N GLY A 123 14.83 22.79 -9.32
CA GLY A 123 15.45 22.47 -8.03
C GLY A 123 14.43 21.90 -7.03
N LEU A 124 13.23 22.47 -6.98
CA LEU A 124 12.14 21.98 -6.12
C LEU A 124 11.63 20.60 -6.54
N VAL A 125 11.55 20.34 -7.84
CA VAL A 125 11.18 19.02 -8.35
C VAL A 125 12.26 18.00 -8.03
N LEU A 126 13.54 18.31 -8.27
CA LEU A 126 14.65 17.44 -7.93
C LEU A 126 14.67 17.13 -6.43
N LEU A 127 14.52 18.15 -5.57
CA LEU A 127 14.44 17.97 -4.13
C LEU A 127 13.27 17.08 -3.72
N SER A 128 12.08 17.28 -4.32
CA SER A 128 10.93 16.42 -4.05
C SER A 128 11.18 14.97 -4.47
N MET A 129 11.85 14.74 -5.61
CA MET A 129 12.20 13.39 -6.07
C MET A 129 13.20 12.71 -5.13
N LEU A 130 14.21 13.43 -4.65
CA LEU A 130 15.16 12.91 -3.66
C LEU A 130 14.46 12.54 -2.35
N PHE A 131 13.59 13.42 -1.87
CA PHE A 131 12.77 13.17 -0.68
C PHE A 131 11.87 11.94 -0.86
N PHE A 132 11.17 11.82 -1.98
CA PHE A 132 10.32 10.66 -2.27
C PHE A 132 11.13 9.38 -2.41
N GLY A 133 12.30 9.43 -3.07
CA GLY A 133 13.22 8.30 -3.19
C GLY A 133 13.70 7.81 -1.83
N TYR A 134 14.07 8.72 -0.93
CA TYR A 134 14.44 8.39 0.45
C TYR A 134 13.30 7.70 1.21
N TYR A 135 12.06 8.23 1.11
CA TYR A 135 10.91 7.61 1.79
C TYR A 135 10.56 6.24 1.22
N LEU A 136 10.63 6.05 -0.10
CA LEU A 136 10.45 4.75 -0.73
C LEU A 136 11.49 3.76 -0.22
N TYR A 137 12.77 4.15 -0.21
CA TYR A 137 13.84 3.33 0.36
C TYR A 137 13.59 2.98 1.83
N LYS A 138 13.16 3.94 2.64
CA LYS A 138 12.86 3.72 4.06
C LYS A 138 11.73 2.71 4.26
N ILE A 139 10.66 2.77 3.46
CA ILE A 139 9.54 1.82 3.52
C ILE A 139 10.01 0.43 3.11
N ASP A 140 10.72 0.31 1.98
CA ASP A 140 11.30 -0.96 1.51
C ASP A 140 12.17 -1.58 2.61
N LYS A 141 13.01 -0.75 3.26
CA LYS A 141 13.89 -1.21 4.32
C LYS A 141 13.15 -1.63 5.59
N ASN A 142 12.05 -0.97 5.93
CA ASN A 142 11.23 -1.32 7.07
C ASN A 142 10.61 -2.71 6.88
N ILE A 143 10.01 -2.96 5.71
CA ILE A 143 9.40 -4.25 5.37
C ILE A 143 10.45 -5.37 5.39
N GLU A 144 11.62 -5.12 4.79
CA GLU A 144 12.73 -6.09 4.78
C GLU A 144 13.20 -6.41 6.21
N THR A 145 13.32 -5.38 7.05
CA THR A 145 13.72 -5.53 8.47
C THR A 145 12.68 -6.30 9.25
N THR A 146 11.39 -5.98 9.10
CA THR A 146 10.28 -6.70 9.74
C THR A 146 10.29 -8.17 9.35
N HIS A 147 10.48 -8.48 8.07
CA HIS A 147 10.58 -9.86 7.59
C HIS A 147 11.81 -10.57 8.19
N LYS A 148 12.97 -9.91 8.27
CA LYS A 148 14.19 -10.48 8.86
C LYS A 148 14.06 -10.77 10.36
N ILE A 149 13.38 -9.91 11.11
CA ILE A 149 13.19 -10.06 12.56
C ILE A 149 12.12 -11.12 12.86
N THR A 150 11.00 -11.09 12.15
CA THR A 150 9.81 -11.90 12.49
C THR A 150 9.71 -13.19 11.69
N GLY A 151 10.37 -13.29 10.54
CA GLY A 151 10.18 -14.36 9.57
C GLY A 151 8.78 -14.37 8.92
N LYS A 152 7.97 -13.32 9.13
CA LYS A 152 6.58 -13.24 8.64
C LYS A 152 6.47 -12.26 7.48
N LYS A 153 5.69 -12.63 6.47
CA LYS A 153 5.25 -11.74 5.37
C LYS A 153 3.78 -11.41 5.56
N TRP A 154 3.39 -10.15 5.35
CA TRP A 154 2.01 -9.70 5.51
C TRP A 154 1.39 -9.38 4.15
N LEU A 155 0.24 -10.00 3.83
CA LEU A 155 -0.43 -9.81 2.54
C LEU A 155 -0.93 -8.37 2.41
N LEU A 156 -1.56 -7.84 3.46
CA LEU A 156 -2.11 -6.48 3.43
C LEU A 156 -0.99 -5.43 3.25
N GLU A 157 0.15 -5.60 3.92
CA GLU A 157 1.33 -4.75 3.76
C GLU A 157 1.88 -4.84 2.33
N ASN A 158 1.97 -6.04 1.76
CA ASN A 158 2.42 -6.23 0.38
C ASN A 158 1.46 -5.60 -0.65
N ILE A 159 0.14 -5.71 -0.45
CA ILE A 159 -0.86 -5.06 -1.30
C ILE A 159 -0.72 -3.53 -1.24
N ALA A 160 -0.55 -2.99 -0.02
CA ALA A 160 -0.31 -1.57 0.18
C ALA A 160 0.97 -1.11 -0.52
N PHE A 161 2.03 -1.90 -0.39
CA PHE A 161 3.34 -1.65 -0.96
C PHE A 161 3.37 -1.72 -2.48
N LYS A 162 2.75 -2.73 -3.11
CA LYS A 162 2.61 -2.82 -4.57
C LYS A 162 1.99 -1.55 -5.17
N ARG A 163 1.22 -0.82 -4.37
CA ARG A 163 0.60 0.44 -4.80
C ARG A 163 1.58 1.61 -4.90
N LYS A 164 2.81 1.51 -4.37
CA LYS A 164 3.91 2.44 -4.68
C LYS A 164 4.20 2.50 -6.19
N ASN A 165 3.91 1.44 -6.92
CA ASN A 165 4.04 1.42 -8.38
C ASN A 165 3.14 2.48 -9.05
N PHE A 166 2.04 2.90 -8.41
CA PHE A 166 1.26 4.03 -8.92
C PHE A 166 2.02 5.36 -8.74
N ILE A 167 2.74 5.58 -7.63
CA ILE A 167 3.63 6.75 -7.49
C ILE A 167 4.66 6.80 -8.62
N ILE A 168 5.30 5.66 -8.88
CA ILE A 168 6.28 5.51 -9.96
C ILE A 168 5.62 5.78 -11.33
N ALA A 169 4.38 5.32 -11.55
CA ALA A 169 3.66 5.53 -12.80
C ALA A 169 3.30 7.01 -13.06
N PHE A 170 3.10 7.82 -12.02
CA PHE A 170 2.82 9.26 -12.15
C PHE A 170 4.11 10.11 -12.19
N LEU A 171 5.27 9.55 -11.89
CA LEU A 171 6.55 10.25 -11.89
C LEU A 171 6.93 10.84 -13.26
N PRO A 172 6.73 10.16 -14.41
CA PRO A 172 6.97 10.75 -15.73
C PRO A 172 6.14 12.01 -15.97
N LEU A 173 4.87 12.04 -15.52
CA LEU A 173 4.02 13.22 -15.66
C LEU A 173 4.56 14.40 -14.85
N HIS A 174 5.11 14.14 -13.68
CA HIS A 174 5.77 15.18 -12.86
C HIS A 174 7.03 15.73 -13.54
N ILE A 175 7.82 14.87 -14.20
CA ILE A 175 9.00 15.29 -14.97
C ILE A 175 8.58 16.09 -16.21
N LEU A 176 7.58 15.62 -16.95
CA LEU A 176 7.05 16.29 -18.14
C LEU A 176 6.51 17.69 -17.81
N ASN A 177 5.90 17.87 -16.64
CA ASN A 177 5.44 19.17 -16.14
C ASN A 177 6.59 20.19 -15.98
N VAL A 178 7.80 19.72 -15.66
CA VAL A 178 8.98 20.58 -15.58
C VAL A 178 9.54 20.84 -16.97
N VAL A 179 9.66 19.79 -17.79
CA VAL A 179 10.15 19.90 -19.16
C VAL A 179 9.29 20.88 -19.99
N SER A 180 7.97 20.90 -19.79
CA SER A 180 7.10 21.85 -20.48
C SER A 180 7.41 23.31 -20.13
N VAL A 181 7.75 23.59 -18.87
CA VAL A 181 8.17 24.92 -18.42
C VAL A 181 9.51 25.32 -19.05
N PHE A 182 10.46 24.39 -19.15
CA PHE A 182 11.76 24.66 -19.80
C PHE A 182 11.62 24.96 -21.28
N ASN A 183 10.87 24.12 -21.99
CA ASN A 183 10.65 24.22 -23.43
C ASN A 183 9.75 25.39 -23.83
N SER A 184 9.06 26.01 -22.88
CA SER A 184 8.31 27.23 -23.16
C SER A 184 9.27 28.40 -23.42
N GLU A 185 9.24 28.92 -24.65
CA GLU A 185 9.84 30.21 -25.04
C GLU A 185 9.05 31.42 -24.49
N LEU A 186 8.06 31.15 -23.63
CA LEU A 186 7.15 32.14 -23.10
C LEU A 186 7.92 33.14 -22.23
N ASP A 187 7.86 34.42 -22.61
CA ASP A 187 8.19 35.53 -21.71
C ASP A 187 7.26 35.44 -20.50
N TYR A 188 7.82 35.16 -19.31
CA TYR A 188 7.07 34.96 -18.08
C TYR A 188 6.31 36.20 -17.59
N ASN A 189 6.50 37.34 -18.27
CA ASN A 189 5.70 38.55 -18.08
C ASN A 189 4.40 38.57 -18.91
N GLY A 190 4.25 37.66 -19.88
CA GLY A 190 3.04 37.52 -20.69
C GLY A 190 1.90 36.79 -19.97
N HIS A 191 0.65 37.11 -20.32
CA HIS A 191 -0.53 36.46 -19.74
C HIS A 191 -0.52 34.93 -19.90
N TRP A 192 -0.14 34.43 -21.08
CA TRP A 192 -0.11 32.98 -21.37
C TRP A 192 0.94 32.21 -20.55
N ALA A 193 2.09 32.83 -20.31
CA ALA A 193 3.14 32.27 -19.47
C ALA A 193 2.71 32.11 -18.01
N ASN A 194 1.99 33.11 -17.49
CA ASN A 194 1.46 33.09 -16.13
C ASN A 194 0.41 31.99 -15.93
N TRP A 195 -0.48 31.78 -16.90
CA TRP A 195 -1.45 30.67 -16.85
C TRP A 195 -0.77 29.31 -16.95
N HIS A 196 0.22 29.16 -17.84
CA HIS A 196 0.99 27.92 -17.94
C HIS A 196 1.70 27.58 -16.63
N LEU A 197 2.40 28.55 -16.03
CA LEU A 197 3.06 28.37 -14.73
C LEU A 197 2.07 27.98 -13.63
N LEU A 198 0.92 28.67 -13.56
CA LEU A 198 -0.10 28.36 -12.56
C LEU A 198 -0.59 26.91 -12.69
N ILE A 199 -0.84 26.44 -13.92
CA ILE A 199 -1.21 25.04 -14.19
C ILE A 199 -0.09 24.09 -13.72
N CYS A 200 1.17 24.40 -14.02
CA CYS A 200 2.31 23.60 -13.57
C CYS A 200 2.43 23.54 -12.04
N CYS A 201 2.19 24.66 -11.36
CA CYS A 201 2.13 24.74 -9.89
C CYS A 201 0.99 23.90 -9.31
N ILE A 202 -0.19 23.93 -9.93
CA ILE A 202 -1.33 23.08 -9.55
C ILE A 202 -0.94 21.61 -9.67
N PHE A 203 -0.39 21.18 -10.81
CA PHE A 203 0.03 19.80 -11.01
C PHE A 203 1.12 19.36 -10.03
N TYR A 204 2.11 20.23 -9.77
CA TYR A 204 3.16 19.96 -8.78
C TYR A 204 2.57 19.74 -7.38
N VAL A 205 1.75 20.67 -6.89
CA VAL A 205 1.16 20.56 -5.54
C VAL A 205 0.25 19.34 -5.43
N LEU A 206 -0.58 19.08 -6.44
CA LEU A 206 -1.44 17.89 -6.45
C LEU A 206 -0.63 16.59 -6.48
N PHE A 207 0.48 16.55 -7.22
CA PHE A 207 1.38 15.40 -7.23
C PHE A 207 2.06 15.20 -5.88
N VAL A 208 2.62 16.25 -5.27
CA VAL A 208 3.24 16.18 -3.95
C VAL A 208 2.24 15.69 -2.89
N LEU A 209 1.01 16.21 -2.92
CA LEU A 209 -0.07 15.75 -2.03
C LEU A 209 -0.42 14.29 -2.29
N TYR A 210 -0.56 13.89 -3.55
CA TYR A 210 -0.79 12.50 -3.95
C TYR A 210 0.30 11.58 -3.37
N VAL A 211 1.57 11.91 -3.57
CA VAL A 211 2.69 11.12 -3.05
C VAL A 211 2.72 11.11 -1.52
N TYR A 212 2.50 12.25 -0.88
CA TYR A 212 2.44 12.37 0.58
C TYR A 212 1.39 11.41 1.17
N ILE A 213 0.19 11.37 0.58
CA ILE A 213 -0.90 10.49 1.03
C ILE A 213 -0.46 9.03 0.91
N HIS A 214 0.12 8.64 -0.23
CA HIS A 214 0.53 7.26 -0.46
C HIS A 214 1.74 6.81 0.38
N LEU A 215 2.69 7.70 0.70
CA LEU A 215 3.90 7.33 1.45
C LEU A 215 3.77 7.46 2.97
N THR A 216 2.89 8.33 3.48
CA THR A 216 2.82 8.60 4.92
C THR A 216 1.52 8.12 5.56
N PHE A 217 0.39 8.44 4.95
CA PHE A 217 -0.91 8.10 5.51
C PHE A 217 -1.21 6.61 5.34
N MET A 218 -0.91 6.08 4.16
CA MET A 218 -1.27 4.71 3.81
C MET A 218 -0.55 3.63 4.63
N PRO A 219 0.79 3.65 4.80
CA PRO A 219 1.46 2.65 5.62
C PRO A 219 0.94 2.66 7.05
N LYS A 220 0.71 3.84 7.64
CA LYS A 220 0.15 3.97 9.00
C LYS A 220 -1.20 3.28 9.12
N LYS A 221 -2.11 3.51 8.16
CA LYS A 221 -3.45 2.92 8.20
C LYS A 221 -3.44 1.39 8.06
N VAL A 222 -2.52 0.86 7.26
CA VAL A 222 -2.31 -0.58 7.10
C VAL A 222 -1.76 -1.19 8.37
N SER A 223 -0.75 -0.55 8.97
CA SER A 223 -0.18 -0.97 10.24
C SER A 223 -1.21 -0.95 11.37
N GLU A 224 -2.06 0.08 11.44
CA GLU A 224 -3.19 0.14 12.40
C GLU A 224 -4.18 -1.01 12.21
N GLU A 225 -4.54 -1.34 10.97
CA GLU A 225 -5.47 -2.44 10.67
C GLU A 225 -4.86 -3.81 11.02
N LEU A 226 -3.58 -4.02 10.69
CA LEU A 226 -2.84 -5.22 11.05
C LEU A 226 -2.70 -5.37 12.56
N ALA A 227 -2.33 -4.30 13.28
CA ALA A 227 -2.19 -4.31 14.73
C ALA A 227 -3.50 -4.62 15.47
N LYS A 228 -4.65 -4.20 14.91
CA LYS A 228 -5.98 -4.53 15.47
C LYS A 228 -6.35 -6.00 15.33
N THR A 229 -5.94 -6.61 14.22
CA THR A 229 -6.37 -7.97 13.84
C THR A 229 -5.37 -9.03 14.31
N TYR A 230 -4.08 -8.70 14.31
CA TYR A 230 -2.99 -9.60 14.61
C TYR A 230 -2.13 -9.00 15.74
N PRO A 231 -2.28 -9.47 16.99
CA PRO A 231 -1.50 -8.98 18.13
C PRO A 231 0.01 -9.04 17.91
N ASP A 232 0.48 -10.06 17.19
CA ASP A 232 1.89 -10.24 16.82
C ASP A 232 2.46 -9.09 15.97
N TYR A 233 1.59 -8.34 15.28
CA TYR A 233 2.00 -7.16 14.52
C TYR A 233 2.17 -5.93 15.42
N SER A 234 1.47 -5.86 16.56
CA SER A 234 1.53 -4.70 17.48
C SER A 234 2.80 -4.62 18.32
N ILE A 235 3.63 -5.67 18.29
CA ILE A 235 4.90 -5.79 19.04
C ILE A 235 6.09 -5.25 18.21
N ILE A 236 5.82 -4.79 16.98
CA ILE A 236 6.79 -4.30 15.97
C ILE A 236 6.69 -2.77 15.87
#